data_AF-A0AB34Q5Y6-F1
#
_entry.id   AF-A0AB34Q5Y6-F1
#
_cell.length_a   1.000
_cell.length_b   1.000
_cell.length_c   1.000
_cell.angle_alpha   90.00
_cell.angle_beta   90.00
_cell.angle_gamma   90.00
#
_symmetry.space_group_name_H-M   'P 1'
#
loop_
_entity.id
_entity.type
_entity.pdbx_description
1 polymer ?
#
loop_
_entity_poly.entity_id
_entity_poly.type
_entity_poly.pdbx_seq_one_letter_code
_entity_poly.pdbx_strand_id
1 'polypeptide(L)'
;MGGHYERADEASILYTMIGGNMLLDDDARGLRIGSYLHNEVVRWAKEVGLPGRIATFSLVQQDAGTAEERDRRNRFYEQFGYEFDWQDPINGIEHASGRLKDSITIDMLTAKDVISGVRAFDLPAGVHHFAQVMRKSQVATGKAEQRLADARRGYESDKAGAYGLVSGLKYALYVAIAIPSIAFLLYAALR
;
A
#
# COMPACT_ATOMS: atom_id res chain seq x y z
N MET A 1 12.20 1.49 9.43
CA MET A 1 11.53 2.57 10.18
C MET A 1 11.39 2.08 11.62
N GLY A 2 11.88 2.83 12.59
CA GLY A 2 11.76 2.49 14.01
C GLY A 2 11.58 3.76 14.82
N GLY A 3 10.69 3.70 15.81
CA GLY A 3 10.61 4.72 16.84
C GLY A 3 11.54 4.36 18.00
N HIS A 4 12.09 5.38 18.65
CA HIS A 4 12.75 5.21 19.95
C HIS A 4 12.48 6.45 20.80
N TYR A 5 12.72 6.32 22.09
CA TYR A 5 12.61 7.44 23.00
C TYR A 5 13.86 7.52 23.85
N GLU A 6 14.19 8.74 24.27
CA GLU A 6 15.31 9.03 25.15
C GLU A 6 14.80 9.93 26.28
N ARG A 7 15.39 9.80 27.47
CA ARG A 7 15.12 10.76 28.54
C ARG A 7 15.77 12.09 28.17
N ALA A 8 14.94 13.13 28.02
CA ALA A 8 15.42 14.49 27.83
C ALA A 8 15.86 15.10 29.17
N ASP A 9 15.13 14.79 30.24
CA ASP A 9 15.45 15.14 31.64
C ASP A 9 14.79 14.13 32.61
N GLU A 10 14.75 14.43 33.91
CA GLU A 10 14.14 13.55 34.93
C GLU A 10 12.62 13.36 34.74
N ALA A 11 11.94 14.33 34.12
CA ALA A 11 10.48 14.42 34.04
C ALA A 11 9.92 14.32 32.60
N SER A 12 10.75 14.43 31.57
CA SER A 12 10.31 14.48 30.17
C SER A 12 11.08 13.55 29.23
N ILE A 13 10.36 13.01 28.25
CA ILE A 13 10.88 12.13 27.21
C ILE A 13 10.86 12.83 25.86
N LEU A 14 11.88 12.54 25.05
CA LEU A 14 11.97 12.90 23.65
C LEU A 14 11.69 11.68 22.78
N TYR A 15 10.62 11.73 21.98
CA TYR A 15 10.23 10.64 21.09
C TYR A 15 10.73 10.90 19.67
N THR A 16 11.58 10.03 19.15
CA THR A 16 11.94 10.02 17.74
C THR A 16 10.96 9.13 16.99
N MET A 17 10.04 9.74 16.23
CA MET A 17 9.02 9.04 15.45
C MET A 17 9.55 8.49 14.11
N ILE A 18 10.69 9.02 13.67
CA ILE A 18 11.29 8.76 12.36
C ILE A 18 12.79 8.52 12.58
N GLY A 19 13.18 7.27 12.83
CA GLY A 19 14.59 6.88 12.98
C GLY A 19 15.40 6.85 11.67
N GLY A 20 15.04 7.68 10.67
CA GLY A 20 15.60 7.68 9.32
C GLY A 20 14.52 7.68 8.22
N ASN A 21 14.90 7.50 6.96
CA ASN A 21 13.96 7.61 5.85
C ASN A 21 13.01 6.41 5.74
N MET A 22 11.75 6.67 5.40
CA MET A 22 10.80 5.65 4.96
C MET A 22 10.75 5.67 3.44
N LEU A 23 11.48 4.75 2.82
CA LEU A 23 11.50 4.56 1.39
C LEU A 23 10.69 3.31 1.06
N LEU A 24 9.67 3.49 0.23
CA LEU A 24 8.96 2.40 -0.41
C LEU A 24 9.32 2.44 -1.90
N ASP A 25 9.53 1.24 -2.43
CA ASP A 25 9.59 1.02 -3.87
C ASP A 25 8.34 1.63 -4.54
N ASP A 26 8.50 2.14 -5.77
CA ASP A 26 7.41 2.81 -6.48
C ASP A 26 6.19 1.91 -6.65
N ASP A 27 6.41 0.60 -6.87
CA ASP A 27 5.34 -0.38 -6.99
C ASP A 27 4.61 -0.65 -5.66
N ALA A 28 5.25 -0.35 -4.53
CA ALA A 28 4.67 -0.48 -3.20
C ALA A 28 3.94 0.80 -2.73
N ARG A 29 4.09 1.92 -3.45
CA ARG A 29 3.41 3.18 -3.13
C ARG A 29 1.91 3.08 -3.43
N GLY A 30 1.11 3.79 -2.65
CA GLY A 30 -0.36 3.75 -2.79
C GLY A 30 -1.02 2.51 -2.18
N LEU A 31 -0.26 1.48 -1.80
CA LEU A 31 -0.78 0.28 -1.11
C LEU A 31 -0.95 0.47 0.40
N ARG A 32 -0.85 1.70 0.90
CA ARG A 32 -1.00 2.09 2.32
C ARG A 32 -0.03 1.41 3.30
N ILE A 33 0.99 0.71 2.80
CA ILE A 33 2.04 0.07 3.60
C ILE A 33 2.75 1.10 4.49
N GLY A 34 3.15 2.25 3.93
CA GLY A 34 3.80 3.31 4.71
C GLY A 34 2.90 3.84 5.83
N SER A 35 1.60 3.99 5.57
CA SER A 35 0.63 4.40 6.58
C SER A 35 0.48 3.34 7.66
N TYR A 36 0.49 2.05 7.32
CA TYR A 36 0.52 0.97 8.30
C TYR A 36 1.77 1.02 9.16
N LEU A 37 2.96 1.05 8.56
CA LEU A 37 4.23 1.07 9.30
C LEU A 37 4.33 2.27 10.24
N HIS A 38 3.96 3.46 9.78
CA HIS A 38 4.00 4.65 10.62
C HIS A 38 2.94 4.62 11.72
N ASN A 39 1.76 4.08 11.45
CA ASN A 39 0.73 3.89 12.46
C ASN A 39 1.21 3.01 13.62
N GLU A 40 1.98 1.96 13.34
CA GLU A 40 2.56 1.12 14.39
C GLU A 40 3.58 1.89 15.24
N VAL A 41 4.34 2.82 14.65
CA VAL A 41 5.24 3.70 15.42
C VAL A 41 4.44 4.67 16.31
N VAL A 42 3.35 5.26 15.79
CA VAL A 42 2.49 6.15 16.59
C VAL A 42 1.81 5.36 17.72
N ARG A 43 1.32 4.15 17.46
CA ARG A 43 0.75 3.27 18.48
C ARG A 43 1.73 2.96 19.59
N TRP A 44 2.92 2.49 19.22
CA TRP A 44 3.99 2.21 20.15
C TRP A 44 4.29 3.41 21.05
N ALA A 45 4.42 4.62 20.46
CA ALA A 45 4.70 5.82 21.25
C ALA A 45 3.57 6.16 22.23
N LYS A 46 2.30 5.97 21.84
CA LYS A 46 1.14 6.17 22.72
C LYS A 46 1.05 5.09 23.81
N GLU A 47 1.42 3.85 23.51
CA GLU A 47 1.45 2.73 24.46
C GLU A 47 2.53 2.89 25.53
N VAL A 48 3.69 3.50 25.19
CA VAL A 48 4.70 3.87 26.18
C VAL A 48 4.09 4.79 27.25
N GLY A 49 3.16 5.68 26.87
CA GLY A 49 2.30 6.42 27.80
C GLY A 49 3.01 7.43 28.69
N LEU A 50 4.29 7.70 28.44
CA LEU A 50 5.07 8.67 29.21
C LEU A 50 4.95 10.06 28.57
N PRO A 51 4.73 11.12 29.37
CA PRO A 51 4.62 12.48 28.85
C PRO A 51 5.94 12.89 28.20
N GLY A 52 5.83 13.46 27.01
CA GLY A 52 7.00 13.83 26.24
C GLY A 52 6.68 14.57 24.96
N ARG A 53 7.71 15.20 24.41
CA ARG A 53 7.66 15.91 23.14
C ARG A 53 8.22 15.03 22.03
N ILE A 54 7.87 15.35 20.80
CA ILE A 54 8.42 14.67 19.63
C ILE A 54 9.74 15.35 19.24
N ALA A 55 10.75 14.56 18.91
CA ALA A 55 11.99 15.05 18.33
C ALA A 55 11.67 15.77 17.02
N THR A 56 12.07 17.04 16.94
CA THR A 56 11.82 17.85 15.76
C THR A 56 12.51 17.24 14.54
N PHE A 57 11.77 17.11 13.45
CA PHE A 57 12.30 16.71 12.14
C PHE A 57 11.81 17.67 11.06
N SER A 58 12.46 17.64 9.90
CA SER A 58 12.14 18.51 8.78
C SER A 58 11.75 17.69 7.55
N LEU A 59 10.79 18.22 6.80
CA LEU A 59 10.47 17.78 5.45
C LEU A 59 11.30 18.61 4.47
N VAL A 60 11.94 17.93 3.53
CA VAL A 60 12.82 18.57 2.54
C VAL A 60 12.18 18.54 1.15
N GLN A 61 12.50 19.54 0.33
CA GLN A 61 11.92 19.70 -1.01
C GLN A 61 12.23 18.51 -1.94
N GLN A 62 13.38 17.85 -1.74
CA GLN A 62 13.82 16.71 -2.55
C GLN A 62 12.80 15.54 -2.54
N ASP A 63 11.99 15.42 -1.49
CA ASP A 63 10.93 14.41 -1.38
C ASP A 63 9.57 14.89 -1.93
N ALA A 64 9.56 16.08 -2.53
CA ALA A 64 8.39 16.84 -2.98
C ALA A 64 8.72 17.57 -4.31
N GLY A 65 9.25 16.84 -5.28
CA GLY A 65 9.68 17.37 -6.58
C GLY A 65 8.53 17.85 -7.46
N THR A 66 7.33 17.31 -7.24
CA THR A 66 6.08 17.78 -7.87
C THR A 66 5.01 18.16 -6.84
N ALA A 67 3.98 18.89 -7.29
CA ALA A 67 2.82 19.24 -6.48
C ALA A 67 2.08 17.98 -5.97
N GLU A 68 1.98 16.94 -6.78
CA GLU A 68 1.34 15.66 -6.43
C GLU A 68 2.14 14.89 -5.37
N GLU A 69 3.47 14.87 -5.49
CA GLU A 69 4.36 14.23 -4.51
C GLU A 69 4.29 14.94 -3.16
N ARG A 70 4.36 16.28 -3.20
CA ARG A 70 4.15 17.16 -2.04
C ARG A 70 2.81 16.88 -1.37
N ASP A 71 1.74 16.81 -2.13
CA ASP A 71 0.38 16.56 -1.60
C ASP A 71 0.26 15.19 -0.95
N ARG A 72 0.83 14.16 -1.59
CA ARG A 72 0.83 12.80 -1.06
C ARG A 72 1.62 12.72 0.24
N ARG A 73 2.80 13.34 0.29
CA ARG A 73 3.67 13.38 1.47
C ARG A 73 3.04 14.18 2.62
N ASN A 74 2.48 15.36 2.35
CA ASN A 74 1.90 16.20 3.38
C ASN A 74 0.66 15.54 4.00
N ARG A 75 -0.26 15.04 3.17
CA ARG A 75 -1.40 14.23 3.65
C ARG A 75 -0.95 12.99 4.44
N PHE A 76 0.19 12.41 4.06
CA PHE A 76 0.73 11.25 4.76
C PHE A 76 1.05 11.57 6.22
N TYR A 77 1.63 12.74 6.52
CA TYR A 77 1.93 13.16 7.90
C TYR A 77 0.73 13.78 8.60
N GLU A 78 -0.02 14.65 7.93
CA GLU A 78 -1.19 15.35 8.49
C GLU A 78 -2.23 14.38 9.05
N GLN A 79 -2.44 13.21 8.42
CA GLN A 79 -3.40 12.22 8.90
C GLN A 79 -3.06 11.61 10.28
N PHE A 80 -1.83 11.81 10.77
CA PHE A 80 -1.36 11.40 12.09
C PHE A 80 -1.30 12.56 13.08
N GLY A 81 -1.69 13.77 12.68
CA GLY A 81 -1.69 14.96 13.55
C GLY A 81 -0.37 15.74 13.56
N TYR A 82 0.55 15.48 12.64
CA TYR A 82 1.75 16.32 12.51
C TYR A 82 1.40 17.66 11.87
N GLU A 83 1.98 18.73 12.42
CA GLU A 83 1.91 20.06 11.85
C GLU A 83 3.32 20.62 11.65
N PHE A 84 3.50 21.37 10.57
CA PHE A 84 4.80 21.91 10.18
C PHE A 84 4.74 23.44 10.08
N ASP A 85 5.82 24.08 10.50
CA ASP A 85 6.15 25.44 10.13
C ASP A 85 6.77 25.40 8.73
N TRP A 86 5.95 25.72 7.73
CA TRP A 86 6.33 25.68 6.33
C TRP A 86 7.25 26.84 5.95
N GLN A 87 8.19 26.56 5.06
CA GLN A 87 9.04 27.58 4.46
C GLN A 87 8.38 28.19 3.22
N ASP A 88 8.97 29.28 2.73
CA ASP A 88 8.56 29.90 1.47
C ASP A 88 8.58 28.90 0.30
N PRO A 89 7.76 29.13 -0.74
CA PRO A 89 7.69 28.23 -1.88
C PRO A 89 9.06 28.07 -2.55
N ILE A 90 9.44 26.83 -2.85
CA ILE A 90 10.70 26.53 -3.55
C ILE A 90 10.37 25.96 -4.93
N ASN A 91 10.95 26.55 -5.98
CA ASN A 91 10.64 26.24 -7.38
C ASN A 91 9.13 26.31 -7.71
N GLY A 92 8.41 27.23 -7.07
CA GLY A 92 6.96 27.41 -7.26
C GLY A 92 6.09 26.37 -6.57
N ILE A 93 6.65 25.49 -5.75
CA ILE A 93 5.90 24.49 -4.98
C ILE A 93 5.78 24.95 -3.53
N GLU A 94 4.56 25.27 -3.11
CA GLU A 94 4.24 25.63 -1.72
C GLU A 94 4.31 24.42 -0.80
N HIS A 95 4.66 24.65 0.47
CA HIS A 95 4.73 23.60 1.51
C HIS A 95 5.62 22.41 1.11
N ALA A 96 6.62 22.67 0.26
CA ALA A 96 7.57 21.65 -0.20
C ALA A 96 8.60 21.32 0.88
N SER A 97 8.89 22.26 1.79
CA SER A 97 9.75 22.04 2.95
C SER A 97 9.19 22.72 4.19
N GLY A 98 9.44 22.14 5.36
CA GLY A 98 8.92 22.64 6.63
C GLY A 98 9.51 21.89 7.80
N ARG A 99 9.53 22.53 8.97
CA ARG A 99 10.01 21.93 10.22
C ARG A 99 8.82 21.56 11.08
N LEU A 100 8.85 20.39 11.73
CA LEU A 100 7.79 20.02 12.67
C LEU A 100 7.65 21.11 13.74
N LYS A 101 6.41 21.50 14.05
CA LYS A 101 6.15 22.46 15.14
C LYS A 101 6.65 21.91 16.47
N ASP A 102 7.38 22.72 17.23
CA ASP A 102 7.93 22.33 18.53
C ASP A 102 6.84 22.08 19.60
N SER A 103 5.59 22.51 19.35
CA SER A 103 4.45 22.31 20.23
C SER A 103 3.80 20.92 20.15
N ILE A 104 4.19 20.07 19.19
CA ILE A 104 3.55 18.76 19.00
C ILE A 104 4.04 17.78 20.07
N THR A 105 3.09 17.20 20.79
CA THR A 105 3.31 16.13 21.78
C THR A 105 2.71 14.80 21.31
N ILE A 106 3.04 13.71 21.99
CA ILE A 106 2.50 12.37 21.67
C ILE A 106 0.97 12.32 21.74
N ASP A 107 0.36 13.06 22.67
CA ASP A 107 -1.10 13.08 22.84
C ASP A 107 -1.82 13.70 21.65
N MET A 108 -1.16 14.60 20.92
CA MET A 108 -1.69 15.23 19.70
C MET A 108 -1.66 14.29 18.51
N LEU A 109 -0.87 13.21 18.55
CA LEU A 109 -0.79 12.26 17.45
C LEU A 109 -1.99 11.32 17.43
N THR A 110 -2.44 11.01 16.20
CA THR A 110 -3.58 10.14 15.96
C THR A 110 -3.13 8.78 15.47
N ALA A 111 -3.22 7.78 16.35
CA ALA A 111 -3.18 6.38 15.94
C ALA A 111 -4.53 5.98 15.35
N LYS A 112 -4.50 5.20 14.26
CA LYS A 112 -5.67 4.64 13.59
C LYS A 112 -5.85 3.19 14.03
N ASP A 113 -7.09 2.79 14.28
CA ASP A 113 -7.42 1.41 14.69
C ASP A 113 -7.20 0.41 13.55
N VAL A 114 -7.49 0.80 12.31
CA VAL A 114 -7.35 -0.06 11.13
C VAL A 114 -6.83 0.75 9.96
N ILE A 115 -5.75 0.27 9.34
CA ILE A 115 -5.31 0.72 8.02
C ILE A 115 -5.90 -0.22 6.97
N SER A 116 -6.98 0.20 6.34
CA SER A 116 -7.68 -0.63 5.35
C SER A 116 -6.79 -0.98 4.16
N GLY A 117 -6.89 -2.21 3.68
CA GLY A 117 -6.08 -2.72 2.57
C GLY A 117 -4.69 -3.22 2.96
N VAL A 118 -4.31 -3.16 4.24
CA VAL A 118 -3.08 -3.78 4.77
C VAL A 118 -3.47 -4.73 5.89
N ARG A 119 -2.89 -5.93 5.88
CA ARG A 119 -3.01 -6.91 6.97
C ARG A 119 -1.64 -7.46 7.29
N ALA A 120 -1.25 -7.38 8.56
CA ALA A 120 -0.11 -8.10 9.06
C ALA A 120 -0.49 -9.56 9.32
N PHE A 121 0.43 -10.46 8.99
CA PHE A 121 0.34 -11.88 9.30
C PHE A 121 1.60 -12.26 10.05
N ASP A 122 1.49 -13.21 10.99
CA ASP A 122 2.68 -13.94 11.40
C ASP A 122 3.25 -14.68 10.18
N LEU A 123 4.58 -14.87 10.14
CA LEU A 123 5.24 -15.43 8.97
C LEU A 123 4.69 -16.83 8.60
N PRO A 124 4.47 -17.76 9.54
CA PRO A 124 3.83 -19.04 9.24
C PRO A 124 2.43 -18.91 8.61
N ALA A 125 1.56 -18.07 9.16
CA ALA A 125 0.22 -17.82 8.66
C ALA A 125 0.25 -17.15 7.27
N GLY A 126 1.20 -16.24 7.06
CA GLY A 126 1.44 -15.59 5.78
C GLY A 126 1.84 -16.60 4.69
N VAL A 127 2.80 -17.48 4.98
CA VAL A 127 3.22 -18.56 4.06
C VAL A 127 2.06 -19.50 3.76
N HIS A 128 1.29 -19.88 4.78
CA HIS A 128 0.12 -20.73 4.59
C HIS A 128 -0.95 -20.06 3.73
N HIS A 129 -1.25 -18.78 4.00
CA HIS A 129 -2.20 -17.99 3.22
C HIS A 129 -1.77 -17.87 1.76
N PHE A 130 -0.51 -17.51 1.52
CA PHE A 130 0.06 -17.44 0.18
C PHE A 130 -0.05 -18.78 -0.56
N ALA A 131 0.29 -19.89 0.09
CA ALA A 131 0.16 -21.23 -0.49
C ALA A 131 -1.30 -21.59 -0.81
N GLN A 132 -2.28 -21.10 -0.06
CA GLN A 132 -3.70 -21.27 -0.37
C GLN A 132 -4.13 -20.42 -1.58
N VAL A 133 -3.69 -19.17 -1.64
CA VAL A 133 -3.95 -18.27 -2.78
C VAL A 133 -3.37 -18.85 -4.07
N MET A 134 -2.11 -19.29 -4.03
CA MET A 134 -1.45 -19.91 -5.19
C MET A 134 -2.15 -21.18 -5.66
N ARG A 135 -2.58 -22.05 -4.73
CA ARG A 135 -3.35 -23.25 -5.08
C ARG A 135 -4.68 -22.91 -5.75
N LYS A 136 -5.42 -21.93 -5.21
CA LYS A 136 -6.68 -21.46 -5.82
C LYS A 136 -6.45 -20.89 -7.21
N SER A 137 -5.40 -20.11 -7.38
CA SER A 137 -5.00 -19.53 -8.67
C SER A 137 -4.69 -20.63 -9.70
N GLN A 138 -3.86 -21.61 -9.34
CA GLN A 138 -3.54 -22.74 -10.22
C GLN A 138 -4.78 -23.53 -10.65
N VAL A 139 -5.69 -23.81 -9.72
CA VAL A 139 -6.95 -24.50 -10.04
C VAL A 139 -7.83 -23.66 -10.96
N ALA A 140 -7.90 -22.34 -10.76
CA ALA A 140 -8.66 -21.44 -11.61
C ALA A 140 -8.07 -21.39 -13.03
N THR A 141 -6.75 -21.29 -13.15
CA THR A 141 -6.03 -21.31 -14.43
C THR A 141 -6.25 -22.63 -15.16
N GLY A 142 -6.08 -23.77 -14.48
CA GLY A 142 -6.32 -25.08 -15.10
C GLY A 142 -7.75 -25.28 -15.58
N LYS A 143 -8.76 -24.79 -14.82
CA LYS A 143 -10.16 -24.80 -15.28
C LYS A 143 -10.38 -23.89 -16.49
N ALA A 144 -9.72 -22.74 -16.55
CA ALA A 144 -9.81 -21.82 -17.69
C ALA A 144 -9.18 -22.43 -18.94
N GLU A 145 -8.00 -23.06 -18.81
CA GLU A 145 -7.33 -23.78 -19.90
C GLU A 145 -8.18 -24.95 -20.42
N GLN A 146 -8.77 -25.74 -19.51
CA GLN A 146 -9.64 -26.85 -19.90
C GLN A 146 -10.88 -26.36 -20.67
N ARG A 147 -11.53 -25.29 -20.19
CA ARG A 147 -12.67 -24.67 -20.89
C ARG A 147 -12.28 -24.13 -22.26
N LEU A 148 -11.08 -23.55 -22.38
CA LEU A 148 -10.55 -23.08 -23.66
C LEU A 148 -10.30 -24.25 -24.62
N ALA A 149 -9.74 -25.36 -24.13
CA ALA A 149 -9.52 -26.57 -24.91
C ALA A 149 -10.84 -27.22 -25.37
N ASP A 150 -11.85 -27.25 -24.50
CA ASP A 150 -13.19 -27.75 -24.84
C ASP A 150 -13.88 -26.87 -25.90
N ALA A 151 -13.83 -25.55 -25.73
CA ALA A 151 -14.36 -24.60 -26.71
C ALA A 151 -13.63 -24.72 -28.06
N ARG A 152 -12.31 -24.90 -28.05
CA ARG A 152 -11.52 -25.14 -29.27
C ARG A 152 -11.92 -26.43 -29.96
N ARG A 153 -12.07 -27.53 -29.21
CA ARG A 153 -12.48 -28.83 -29.77
C ARG A 153 -13.88 -28.76 -30.40
N GLY A 154 -14.83 -28.10 -29.74
CA GLY A 154 -16.17 -27.88 -30.29
C GLY A 154 -16.18 -27.00 -31.54
N TYR A 155 -15.32 -25.98 -31.60
CA TYR A 155 -15.15 -25.21 -32.84
C TYR A 155 -14.58 -26.07 -33.97
N GLU A 156 -13.51 -26.82 -33.70
CA GLU A 156 -12.85 -27.67 -34.71
C GLU A 156 -13.76 -28.79 -35.23
N SER A 157 -14.67 -29.34 -34.42
CA SER A 157 -15.68 -30.31 -34.87
C SER A 157 -16.76 -29.69 -35.74
N ASP A 158 -17.15 -28.44 -35.46
CA ASP A 158 -18.32 -27.81 -36.05
C ASP A 158 -17.99 -26.89 -37.22
N LYS A 159 -16.72 -26.53 -37.43
CA LYS A 159 -16.27 -25.53 -38.43
C LYS A 159 -16.66 -25.86 -39.88
N ALA A 160 -16.93 -27.13 -40.19
CA ALA A 160 -17.35 -27.59 -41.52
C ALA A 160 -18.88 -27.80 -41.64
N GLY A 161 -19.64 -27.65 -40.55
CA GLY A 161 -21.09 -27.88 -40.50
C GLY A 161 -21.91 -26.60 -40.29
N ALA A 162 -23.24 -26.72 -40.33
CA ALA A 162 -24.19 -25.61 -40.20
C ALA A 162 -24.06 -24.78 -38.91
N TYR A 163 -23.40 -25.32 -37.87
CA TYR A 163 -23.21 -24.69 -36.57
C TYR A 163 -21.84 -24.00 -36.38
N GLY A 164 -20.95 -24.05 -37.37
CA GLY A 164 -19.56 -23.52 -37.28
C GLY A 164 -19.46 -22.03 -36.95
N LEU A 165 -20.47 -21.24 -37.33
CA LEU A 165 -20.52 -19.80 -37.06
C LEU A 165 -20.87 -19.49 -35.60
N VAL A 166 -21.73 -20.31 -34.98
CA VAL A 166 -22.14 -20.19 -33.57
C VAL A 166 -21.05 -20.69 -32.63
N SER A 167 -20.41 -21.82 -32.96
CA SER A 167 -19.26 -22.33 -32.20
C SER A 167 -18.03 -21.43 -32.34
N GLY A 168 -17.81 -20.82 -33.51
CA GLY A 168 -16.79 -19.81 -33.74
C GLY A 168 -17.01 -18.54 -32.89
N LEU A 169 -18.24 -18.02 -32.82
CA LEU A 169 -18.59 -16.89 -31.96
C LEU A 169 -18.40 -17.19 -30.47
N LYS A 170 -18.79 -18.38 -30.00
CA LYS A 170 -18.56 -18.81 -28.61
C LYS A 170 -17.07 -18.90 -28.29
N TYR A 171 -16.27 -19.46 -29.19
CA TYR A 171 -14.82 -19.56 -29.03
C TYR A 171 -14.16 -18.18 -28.99
N ALA A 172 -14.50 -17.28 -29.92
CA ALA A 172 -13.98 -15.91 -29.95
C ALA A 172 -14.35 -15.11 -28.69
N LEU A 173 -15.59 -15.25 -28.20
CA LEU A 173 -16.05 -14.62 -26.95
C LEU A 173 -15.28 -15.16 -25.73
N TYR A 174 -15.02 -16.46 -25.67
CA TYR A 174 -14.22 -17.06 -24.61
C TYR A 174 -12.77 -16.58 -24.62
N VAL A 175 -12.14 -16.49 -25.79
CA VAL A 175 -10.77 -15.95 -25.92
C VAL A 175 -10.73 -14.47 -25.46
N ALA A 176 -11.72 -13.68 -25.86
CA ALA A 176 -11.79 -12.25 -25.53
C ALA A 176 -12.06 -11.99 -24.03
N ILE A 177 -12.76 -12.88 -23.32
CA ILE A 177 -13.10 -12.71 -21.88
C ILE A 177 -12.11 -13.44 -20.97
N ALA A 178 -11.62 -14.62 -21.36
CA ALA A 178 -10.76 -15.44 -20.52
C ALA A 178 -9.34 -14.88 -20.38
N ILE A 179 -8.77 -14.30 -21.44
CA ILE A 179 -7.42 -13.72 -21.39
C ILE A 179 -7.35 -12.53 -20.41
N PRO A 180 -8.29 -11.56 -20.45
CA PRO A 180 -8.34 -10.49 -19.43
C PRO A 180 -8.65 -11.01 -18.03
N SER A 181 -9.46 -12.06 -17.88
CA SER A 181 -9.84 -12.60 -16.57
C SER A 181 -8.69 -13.34 -15.88
N ILE A 182 -7.82 -14.02 -16.63
CA ILE A 182 -6.59 -14.63 -16.10
C ILE A 182 -5.60 -13.54 -15.70
N ALA A 183 -5.46 -12.48 -16.51
CA ALA A 183 -4.64 -11.32 -16.17
C ALA A 183 -5.18 -10.60 -14.91
N PHE A 184 -6.50 -10.46 -14.78
CA PHE A 184 -7.15 -9.88 -13.60
C PHE A 184 -7.02 -10.76 -12.35
N LEU A 185 -7.12 -12.09 -12.49
CA LEU A 185 -6.92 -13.02 -11.37
C LEU A 185 -5.47 -13.06 -10.89
N LEU A 186 -4.50 -12.99 -11.80
CA LEU A 186 -3.08 -12.83 -11.45
C LEU A 186 -2.83 -11.47 -10.78
N TYR A 187 -3.43 -10.41 -11.29
CA TYR A 187 -3.35 -9.06 -10.70
C TYR A 187 -4.01 -8.99 -9.31
N ALA A 188 -5.14 -9.65 -9.11
CA ALA A 188 -5.86 -9.71 -7.84
C ALA A 188 -5.24 -10.70 -6.83
N ALA A 189 -4.43 -11.65 -7.28
CA ALA A 189 -3.64 -12.54 -6.40
C ALA A 189 -2.31 -11.90 -5.96
N LEU A 190 -1.86 -10.84 -6.66
CA LEU A 190 -0.67 -10.04 -6.35
C LEU A 190 -1.00 -8.75 -5.56
N ARG A 191 -2.28 -8.53 -5.21
CA ARG A 191 -2.78 -7.43 -4.37
C ARG A 191 -3.39 -7.97 -3.08
#